data_AF-X1P391-F1
#
_entry.id   AF-X1P391-F1
#
_cell.length_a   1.000
_cell.length_b   1.000
_cell.length_c   1.000
_cell.angle_alpha   90.00
_cell.angle_beta   90.00
_cell.angle_gamma   90.00
#
_symmetry.space_group_name_H-M   'P 1'
#
loop_
_entity.id
_entity.type
_entity.pdbx_description
1 polymer ?
#
loop_
_entity_poly.entity_id
_entity_poly.type
_entity_poly.pdbx_seq_one_letter_code
_entity_poly.pdbx_strand_id
1 'polypeptide(L)'
;MIQTKKKAVEAGQVEDAKALTKSEIYKGVKKEELTRAQGIDLLMDLNYNMSQAEYLLDVNVGALAGSPETFAEFKDLTTKYKIAIGKVAKPMPEELKKAAAKMVELTKEVESLEAALKEEERTLIDVEGLPPEATAKRDELRVTLHRAESALAAARTHYDNLLAEWKHKEA
;
A
#
# COMPACT_ATOMS: atom_id res chain seq x y z
N MET A 1 -44.83 9.39 59.36
CA MET A 1 -43.59 8.84 58.76
C MET A 1 -43.98 8.08 57.51
N ILE A 2 -43.46 8.48 56.33
CA ILE A 2 -43.74 7.85 55.05
C ILE A 2 -42.58 6.87 54.77
N GLN A 3 -42.88 5.57 54.65
CA GLN A 3 -41.93 4.59 54.12
C GLN A 3 -42.36 4.20 52.70
N THR A 4 -41.54 4.59 51.73
CA THR A 4 -41.68 4.32 50.31
C THR A 4 -41.11 2.94 49.98
N LYS A 5 -41.95 2.06 49.44
CA LYS A 5 -41.52 0.80 48.81
C LYS A 5 -40.74 1.12 47.54
N LYS A 6 -39.43 0.86 47.50
CA LYS A 6 -38.65 0.88 46.26
C LYS A 6 -38.76 -0.48 45.57
N LYS A 7 -39.38 -0.47 44.39
CA LYS A 7 -39.36 -1.56 43.40
C LYS A 7 -37.94 -1.66 42.83
N ALA A 8 -37.34 -2.84 42.85
CA ALA A 8 -36.10 -3.11 42.13
C ALA A 8 -36.39 -3.02 40.62
N VAL A 9 -35.72 -2.10 39.95
CA VAL A 9 -35.72 -1.98 38.49
C VAL A 9 -34.57 -2.85 38.00
N GLU A 10 -34.88 -3.84 37.17
CA GLU A 10 -33.90 -4.64 36.45
C GLU A 10 -32.98 -3.69 35.66
N ALA A 11 -31.67 -3.81 35.89
CA ALA A 11 -30.68 -3.10 35.11
C ALA A 11 -30.73 -3.66 33.68
N GLY A 12 -31.31 -2.87 32.79
CA GLY A 12 -31.33 -3.11 31.36
C GLY A 12 -29.92 -3.28 30.79
N GLN A 13 -29.87 -4.09 29.74
CA GLN A 13 -28.73 -4.41 28.90
C GLN A 13 -27.84 -3.18 28.62
N VAL A 14 -26.53 -3.33 28.85
CA VAL A 14 -25.52 -2.40 28.34
C VAL A 14 -25.14 -2.87 26.94
N GLU A 15 -25.24 -1.94 26.00
CA GLU A 15 -25.25 -2.12 24.54
C GLU A 15 -24.04 -2.91 23.99
N ASP A 16 -24.32 -3.80 23.04
CA ASP A 16 -23.32 -4.46 22.17
C ASP A 16 -22.59 -3.41 21.32
N ALA A 17 -21.55 -2.78 21.87
CA ALA A 17 -20.59 -2.04 21.07
C ALA A 17 -19.98 -3.02 20.06
N LYS A 18 -20.16 -2.77 18.76
CA LYS A 18 -19.58 -3.62 17.71
C LYS A 18 -18.06 -3.67 17.90
N ALA A 19 -17.56 -4.82 18.34
CA ALA A 19 -16.13 -5.07 18.42
C ALA A 19 -15.49 -4.96 17.03
N LEU A 20 -14.28 -4.40 16.97
CA LEU A 20 -13.50 -4.35 15.74
C LEU A 20 -13.27 -5.78 15.22
N THR A 21 -13.49 -5.97 13.93
CA THR A 21 -13.14 -7.21 13.25
C THR A 21 -11.64 -7.25 12.94
N LYS A 22 -11.08 -8.46 12.77
CA LYS A 22 -9.66 -8.61 12.37
C LYS A 22 -9.31 -7.79 11.14
N SER A 23 -10.21 -7.76 10.15
CA SER A 23 -10.01 -7.01 8.91
C SER A 23 -9.96 -5.50 9.12
N GLU A 24 -10.73 -4.97 10.09
CA GLU A 24 -10.66 -3.55 10.47
C GLU A 24 -9.36 -3.25 11.20
N ILE A 25 -8.91 -4.14 12.10
CA ILE A 25 -7.61 -4.03 12.78
C ILE A 25 -6.48 -4.01 11.75
N TYR A 26 -6.44 -4.96 10.80
CA TYR A 26 -5.41 -4.99 9.76
C TYR A 26 -5.40 -3.70 8.92
N LYS A 27 -6.58 -3.20 8.55
CA LYS A 27 -6.69 -1.94 7.79
C LYS A 27 -6.20 -0.74 8.59
N GLY A 28 -6.51 -0.68 9.88
CA GLY A 28 -6.02 0.38 10.77
C GLY A 28 -4.50 0.38 10.87
N VAL A 29 -3.88 -0.80 11.06
CA VAL A 29 -2.41 -0.90 11.10
C VAL A 29 -1.78 -0.58 9.75
N LYS A 30 -2.37 -1.07 8.65
CA LYS A 30 -1.88 -0.81 7.28
C LYS A 30 -1.95 0.67 6.88
N LYS A 31 -2.88 1.42 7.45
CA LYS A 31 -3.04 2.88 7.23
C LYS A 31 -2.26 3.72 8.25
N GLU A 32 -1.50 3.10 9.15
CA GLU A 32 -0.78 3.76 10.23
C GLU A 32 -1.69 4.51 11.23
N GLU A 33 -3.00 4.24 11.22
CA GLU A 33 -3.96 4.72 12.22
C GLU A 33 -3.84 3.94 13.54
N LEU A 34 -3.31 2.71 13.47
CA LEU A 34 -2.92 1.88 14.61
C LEU A 34 -1.44 1.51 14.46
N THR A 35 -0.70 1.54 15.56
CA THR A 35 0.66 0.97 15.59
C THR A 35 0.59 -0.55 15.51
N ARG A 36 1.67 -1.20 15.06
CA ARG A 36 1.76 -2.66 15.00
C ARG A 36 1.54 -3.31 16.38
N ALA A 37 2.04 -2.70 17.45
CA ALA A 37 1.81 -3.17 18.83
C ALA A 37 0.32 -3.10 19.22
N GLN A 38 -0.35 -1.98 18.93
CA GLN A 38 -1.80 -1.84 19.17
C GLN A 38 -2.61 -2.86 18.36
N GLY A 39 -2.19 -3.16 17.13
CA GLY A 39 -2.80 -4.22 16.33
C GLY A 39 -2.67 -5.60 16.97
N ILE A 40 -1.54 -5.91 17.60
CA ILE A 40 -1.32 -7.18 18.32
C ILE A 40 -2.28 -7.27 19.51
N ASP A 41 -2.34 -6.21 20.32
CA ASP A 41 -3.20 -6.17 21.52
C ASP A 41 -4.67 -6.38 21.14
N LEU A 42 -5.17 -5.68 20.11
CA LEU A 42 -6.55 -5.82 19.65
C LEU A 42 -6.85 -7.21 19.07
N LEU A 43 -5.87 -7.88 18.47
CA LEU A 43 -6.04 -9.27 18.04
C LEU A 43 -6.05 -10.21 19.25
N MET A 44 -5.25 -9.92 20.28
CA MET A 44 -5.28 -10.71 21.51
C MET A 44 -6.61 -10.60 22.24
N ASP A 45 -7.25 -9.43 22.22
CA ASP A 45 -8.63 -9.23 22.72
C ASP A 45 -9.67 -10.08 21.95
N LEU A 46 -9.36 -10.47 20.71
CA LEU A 46 -10.17 -11.41 19.90
C LEU A 46 -9.77 -12.89 20.11
N ASN A 47 -9.11 -13.21 21.22
CA ASN A 47 -8.62 -14.54 21.60
C ASN A 47 -7.52 -15.12 20.69
N TYR A 48 -6.70 -14.29 20.03
CA TYR A 48 -5.43 -14.74 19.46
C TYR A 48 -4.34 -14.71 20.53
N ASN A 49 -3.41 -15.66 20.50
CA ASN A 49 -2.18 -15.49 21.27
C ASN A 49 -1.22 -14.52 20.55
N MET A 50 -0.21 -14.02 21.26
CA MET A 50 0.74 -13.04 20.73
C MET A 50 1.39 -13.48 19.40
N SER A 51 1.89 -14.72 19.33
CA SER A 51 2.50 -15.26 18.11
C SER A 51 1.51 -15.37 16.94
N GLN A 52 0.24 -15.71 17.22
CA GLN A 52 -0.82 -15.73 16.21
C GLN A 52 -1.15 -14.32 15.73
N ALA A 53 -1.22 -13.34 16.63
CA ALA A 53 -1.49 -11.95 16.30
C ALA A 53 -0.37 -11.33 15.45
N GLU A 54 0.90 -11.57 15.82
CA GLU A 54 2.07 -11.17 15.04
C GLU A 54 2.03 -11.77 13.63
N TYR A 55 1.81 -13.08 13.51
CA TYR A 55 1.69 -13.76 12.22
C TYR A 55 0.54 -13.18 11.36
N LEU A 56 -0.61 -12.90 11.97
CA LEU A 56 -1.75 -12.32 11.26
C LEU A 56 -1.44 -10.93 10.72
N LEU A 57 -0.74 -10.08 11.49
CA LEU A 57 -0.28 -8.79 10.99
C LEU A 57 0.80 -8.94 9.93
N ASP A 58 1.74 -9.86 10.07
CA ASP A 58 2.78 -10.08 9.06
C ASP A 58 2.19 -10.48 7.71
N VAL A 59 1.18 -11.34 7.72
CA VAL A 59 0.53 -11.80 6.49
C VAL A 59 -0.38 -10.75 5.86
N ASN A 60 -1.06 -9.94 6.67
CA ASN A 60 -2.14 -9.06 6.20
C ASN A 60 -1.77 -7.57 6.14
N VAL A 61 -0.71 -7.17 6.84
CA VAL A 61 -0.25 -5.78 6.99
C VAL A 61 1.18 -5.63 6.50
N GLY A 62 2.04 -6.60 6.81
CA GLY A 62 3.37 -6.66 6.20
C GLY A 62 3.24 -6.76 4.69
N ALA A 63 4.00 -5.95 3.96
CA ALA A 63 4.32 -6.25 2.57
C ALA A 63 5.12 -7.56 2.58
N LEU A 64 4.43 -8.71 2.68
CA LEU A 64 5.08 -10.00 2.59
C LEU A 64 5.91 -9.99 1.30
N ALA A 65 7.16 -10.45 1.38
CA ALA A 65 7.87 -10.92 0.21
C ALA A 65 6.95 -11.88 -0.56
N GLY A 66 6.46 -11.46 -1.73
CA GLY A 66 5.47 -12.20 -2.52
C GLY A 66 4.06 -11.60 -2.59
N SER A 67 3.77 -10.50 -1.88
CA SER A 67 2.60 -9.68 -2.18
C SER A 67 2.79 -9.01 -3.54
N PRO A 68 1.82 -9.13 -4.48
CA PRO A 68 1.98 -8.54 -5.79
C PRO A 68 2.09 -7.01 -5.68
N GLU A 69 3.17 -6.43 -6.20
CA GLU A 69 3.38 -4.98 -6.27
C GLU A 69 2.59 -4.37 -7.44
N THR A 70 2.18 -5.20 -8.40
CA THR A 70 1.44 -4.76 -9.58
C THR A 70 0.15 -5.54 -9.81
N PHE A 71 -0.82 -4.91 -10.48
CA PHE A 71 -2.03 -5.59 -10.94
C PHE A 71 -1.71 -6.80 -11.84
N ALA A 72 -0.63 -6.71 -12.63
CA ALA A 72 -0.18 -7.79 -13.51
C ALA A 72 0.23 -9.03 -12.71
N GLU A 73 1.02 -8.87 -11.66
CA GLU A 73 1.42 -9.95 -10.74
C GLU A 73 0.22 -10.55 -10.02
N PHE A 74 -0.70 -9.71 -9.52
CA PHE A 74 -1.91 -10.18 -8.87
C PHE A 74 -2.78 -11.04 -9.81
N LYS A 75 -2.95 -10.59 -11.05
CA LYS A 75 -3.72 -11.32 -12.05
C LYS A 75 -3.02 -12.60 -12.49
N ASP A 76 -1.70 -12.60 -12.62
CA ASP A 76 -0.91 -13.80 -12.92
C ASP A 76 -1.07 -14.86 -11.82
N LEU A 77 -0.93 -14.47 -10.55
CA LEU A 77 -1.14 -15.34 -9.39
C LEU A 77 -2.56 -15.94 -9.36
N THR A 78 -3.58 -15.11 -9.51
CA THR A 78 -4.98 -15.56 -9.49
C THR A 78 -5.33 -16.43 -10.70
N THR A 79 -4.76 -16.16 -11.87
CA THR A 79 -4.93 -17.01 -13.06
C THR A 79 -4.25 -18.36 -12.88
N LYS A 80 -3.02 -18.42 -12.37
CA LYS A 80 -2.33 -19.67 -12.05
C LYS A 80 -3.13 -20.52 -11.07
N TYR A 81 -3.68 -19.91 -10.03
CA TYR A 81 -4.58 -20.59 -9.09
C TYR A 81 -5.82 -21.17 -9.79
N LYS A 82 -6.48 -20.40 -10.66
CA LYS A 82 -7.66 -20.88 -11.43
C LYS A 82 -7.32 -22.09 -12.29
N ILE A 83 -6.19 -22.06 -13.00
CA ILE A 83 -5.72 -23.18 -13.82
C ILE A 83 -5.44 -24.40 -12.94
N ALA A 84 -4.79 -24.20 -11.79
CA ALA A 84 -4.49 -25.28 -10.85
C ALA A 84 -5.75 -26.00 -10.31
N ILE A 85 -6.87 -25.28 -10.17
CA ILE A 85 -8.17 -25.87 -9.77
C ILE A 85 -9.04 -26.28 -10.97
N GLY A 86 -8.45 -26.40 -12.17
CA GLY A 86 -9.13 -26.87 -13.37
C GLY A 86 -10.07 -25.87 -14.05
N LYS A 87 -10.00 -24.58 -13.69
CA LYS A 87 -10.78 -23.52 -14.36
C LYS A 87 -10.00 -22.96 -15.55
N VAL A 88 -10.70 -22.79 -16.67
CA VAL A 88 -10.16 -22.10 -17.84
C VAL A 88 -9.95 -20.61 -17.50
N ALA A 89 -8.73 -20.12 -17.65
CA ALA A 89 -8.39 -18.73 -17.41
C ALA A 89 -7.31 -18.26 -18.39
N LYS A 90 -7.48 -17.02 -18.87
CA LYS A 90 -6.54 -16.38 -19.80
C LYS A 90 -5.24 -15.99 -19.07
N PRO A 91 -4.06 -16.51 -19.48
CA PRO A 91 -2.79 -16.17 -18.86
C PRO A 91 -2.44 -14.70 -19.04
N MET A 92 -1.69 -14.17 -18.07
CA MET A 92 -1.13 -12.82 -18.16
C MET A 92 0.12 -12.86 -19.05
N PRO A 93 0.21 -12.04 -20.11
CA PRO A 93 1.39 -12.01 -20.97
C PRO A 93 2.64 -11.55 -20.21
N GLU A 94 3.79 -12.13 -20.57
CA GLU A 94 5.09 -11.73 -19.99
C GLU A 94 5.43 -10.26 -20.27
N GLU A 95 5.06 -9.74 -21.44
CA GLU A 95 5.29 -8.33 -21.79
C GLU A 95 4.54 -7.37 -20.86
N LEU A 96 3.30 -7.70 -20.51
CA LEU A 96 2.50 -6.90 -19.59
C LEU A 96 3.11 -6.92 -18.18
N LYS A 97 3.61 -8.08 -17.74
CA LYS A 97 4.32 -8.20 -16.45
C LYS A 97 5.61 -7.38 -16.42
N LYS A 98 6.41 -7.43 -17.48
CA LYS A 98 7.63 -6.61 -17.63
C LYS A 98 7.33 -5.12 -17.64
N ALA A 99 6.30 -4.70 -18.37
CA ALA A 99 5.88 -3.30 -18.41
C ALA A 99 5.42 -2.79 -17.02
N ALA A 100 4.68 -3.62 -16.29
CA ALA A 100 4.26 -3.31 -14.92
C ALA A 100 5.45 -3.19 -13.96
N ALA A 101 6.40 -4.13 -14.03
CA ALA A 101 7.61 -4.09 -13.21
C ALA A 101 8.46 -2.84 -13.52
N LYS A 102 8.56 -2.46 -14.80
CA LYS A 102 9.28 -1.25 -15.21
C LYS A 102 8.64 0.03 -14.68
N MET A 103 7.30 0.11 -14.63
CA MET A 103 6.63 1.23 -13.99
C MET A 103 6.98 1.35 -12.51
N VAL A 104 7.01 0.23 -11.78
CA VAL A 104 7.36 0.23 -10.36
C VAL A 104 8.81 0.66 -10.15
N GLU A 105 9.74 0.15 -10.96
CA GLU A 105 11.15 0.54 -10.94
C GLU A 105 11.30 2.06 -11.14
N LEU A 106 10.67 2.61 -12.19
CA LEU A 106 10.73 4.04 -12.48
C LEU A 106 10.02 4.90 -11.43
N THR A 107 8.96 4.39 -10.81
CA THR A 107 8.29 5.09 -9.69
C THR A 107 9.24 5.23 -8.50
N LYS A 108 9.92 4.14 -8.12
CA LYS A 108 10.92 4.15 -7.05
C LYS A 108 12.09 5.09 -7.38
N GLU A 109 12.51 5.13 -8.65
CA GLU A 109 13.54 6.07 -9.12
C GLU A 109 13.10 7.53 -8.98
N VAL A 110 11.89 7.88 -9.44
CA VAL A 110 11.32 9.22 -9.30
C VAL A 110 11.25 9.63 -7.82
N GLU A 111 10.69 8.78 -6.95
CA GLU A 111 10.60 9.04 -5.51
C GLU A 111 11.98 9.27 -4.88
N SER A 112 12.99 8.50 -5.29
CA SER A 112 14.36 8.66 -4.79
C SER A 112 14.99 10.00 -5.23
N LEU A 113 14.72 10.43 -6.46
CA LEU A 113 15.23 11.68 -7.03
C LEU A 113 14.51 12.89 -6.42
N GLU A 114 13.20 12.81 -6.17
CA GLU A 114 12.45 13.83 -5.44
C GLU A 114 13.00 14.01 -4.02
N ALA A 115 13.27 12.90 -3.32
CA ALA A 115 13.86 12.95 -1.98
C ALA A 115 15.27 13.57 -1.99
N ALA A 116 16.11 13.19 -2.95
CA ALA A 116 17.45 13.74 -3.12
C ALA A 116 17.40 15.24 -3.46
N LEU A 117 16.50 15.66 -4.35
CA LEU A 117 16.31 17.05 -4.71
C LEU A 117 15.85 17.87 -3.51
N LYS A 118 14.88 17.37 -2.75
CA LYS A 118 14.38 18.03 -1.55
C LYS A 118 15.47 18.20 -0.50
N GLU A 119 16.33 17.20 -0.31
CA GLU A 119 17.43 17.31 0.63
C GLU A 119 18.48 18.31 0.16
N GLU A 120 18.82 18.33 -1.13
CA GLU A 120 19.71 19.34 -1.72
C GLU A 120 19.12 20.75 -1.60
N GLU A 121 17.83 20.93 -1.82
CA GLU A 121 17.18 22.24 -1.65
C GLU A 121 17.22 22.73 -0.20
N ARG A 122 17.27 21.83 0.79
CA ARG A 122 17.41 22.18 2.21
C ARG A 122 18.81 22.62 2.60
N THR A 123 19.85 22.19 1.87
CA THR A 123 21.23 22.60 2.14
C THR A 123 21.55 23.98 1.58
N LEU A 124 20.75 24.48 0.64
CA LEU A 124 20.89 25.80 0.06
C LEU A 124 20.36 26.87 1.02
N ILE A 125 21.21 27.86 1.33
CA ILE A 125 20.82 29.03 2.13
C ILE A 125 19.98 29.95 1.24
N ASP A 126 18.84 30.41 1.75
CA ASP A 126 17.95 31.36 1.06
C ASP A 126 18.58 32.77 1.06
N VAL A 127 19.57 32.96 0.19
CA VAL A 127 20.23 34.24 -0.07
C VAL A 127 19.96 34.63 -1.52
N GLU A 128 19.61 35.89 -1.74
CA GLU A 128 19.36 36.43 -3.07
C GLU A 128 20.62 36.28 -3.95
N GLY A 129 20.51 35.49 -5.02
CA GLY A 129 21.60 35.27 -5.98
C GLY A 129 22.66 34.26 -5.52
N LEU A 130 22.26 33.01 -5.24
CA LEU A 130 23.21 31.92 -5.05
C LEU A 130 24.14 31.77 -6.28
N PRO A 131 25.44 31.54 -6.07
CA PRO A 131 26.37 31.34 -7.17
C PRO A 131 26.00 30.07 -7.96
N PRO A 132 26.25 30.02 -9.29
CA PRO A 132 25.90 28.87 -10.13
C PRO A 132 26.49 27.54 -9.65
N GLU A 133 27.67 27.58 -9.04
CA GLU A 133 28.33 26.41 -8.47
C GLU A 133 27.54 25.81 -7.29
N ALA A 134 26.86 26.65 -6.51
CA ALA A 134 26.03 26.20 -5.39
C ALA A 134 24.70 25.59 -5.88
N THR A 135 24.18 26.01 -7.04
CA THR A 135 22.90 25.47 -7.55
C THR A 135 23.06 24.35 -8.58
N ALA A 136 24.26 24.12 -9.11
CA ALA A 136 24.52 23.18 -10.18
C ALA A 136 23.98 21.77 -9.89
N LYS A 137 24.21 21.26 -8.68
CA LYS A 137 23.75 19.92 -8.27
C LYS A 137 22.23 19.82 -8.18
N ARG A 138 21.56 20.84 -7.64
CA ARG A 138 20.09 20.93 -7.63
C ARG A 138 19.54 20.92 -9.05
N ASP A 139 20.13 21.71 -9.94
CA ASP A 139 19.67 21.85 -11.32
C ASP A 139 19.88 20.56 -12.12
N GLU A 140 21.00 19.86 -11.90
CA GLU A 140 21.24 18.52 -12.44
C GLU A 140 20.22 17.48 -11.93
N LEU A 141 19.93 17.49 -10.63
CA LEU A 141 18.91 16.63 -10.02
C LEU A 141 17.52 16.90 -10.61
N ARG A 142 17.15 18.18 -10.83
CA ARG A 142 15.89 18.55 -11.49
C ARG A 142 15.80 18.02 -12.92
N VAL A 143 16.87 18.19 -13.71
CA VAL A 143 16.90 17.66 -15.08
C VAL A 143 16.77 16.14 -15.09
N THR A 144 17.44 15.47 -14.16
CA THR A 144 17.39 14.00 -14.03
C THR A 144 15.99 13.54 -13.60
N LEU A 145 15.39 14.22 -12.62
CA LEU A 145 14.01 13.97 -12.18
C LEU A 145 13.03 14.09 -13.34
N HIS A 146 13.07 15.19 -14.10
CA HIS A 146 12.17 15.38 -15.24
C HIS A 146 12.33 14.31 -16.34
N ARG A 147 13.55 13.81 -16.55
CA ARG A 147 13.78 12.69 -17.46
C ARG A 147 13.14 11.40 -16.93
N ALA A 148 13.30 11.12 -15.64
CA ALA A 148 12.70 9.96 -14.99
C ALA A 148 11.16 10.03 -15.01
N GLU A 149 10.57 11.21 -14.73
CA GLU A 149 9.13 11.46 -14.83
C GLU A 149 8.61 11.21 -16.26
N SER A 150 9.32 11.73 -17.26
CA SER A 150 8.98 11.50 -18.67
C SER A 150 9.06 10.01 -19.04
N ALA A 151 10.06 9.29 -18.54
CA ALA A 151 10.21 7.86 -18.77
C ALA A 151 9.08 7.07 -18.09
N LEU A 152 8.70 7.43 -16.86
CA LEU A 152 7.59 6.84 -16.13
C LEU A 152 6.26 7.06 -16.87
N ALA A 153 6.02 8.26 -17.38
CA ALA A 153 4.84 8.58 -18.17
C ALA A 153 4.76 7.73 -19.46
N ALA A 154 5.88 7.54 -20.15
CA ALA A 154 5.96 6.67 -21.33
C ALA A 154 5.71 5.19 -20.97
N ALA A 155 6.33 4.70 -19.89
CA ALA A 155 6.14 3.33 -19.41
C ALA A 155 4.68 3.06 -19.02
N ARG A 156 4.02 4.02 -18.37
CA ARG A 156 2.59 3.95 -18.02
C ARG A 156 1.71 3.87 -19.25
N THR A 157 1.95 4.75 -20.23
CA THR A 157 1.21 4.74 -21.50
C THR A 157 1.38 3.40 -22.22
N HIS A 158 2.60 2.86 -22.25
CA HIS A 158 2.87 1.56 -22.84
C HIS A 158 2.15 0.42 -22.12
N TYR A 159 2.17 0.40 -20.78
CA TYR A 159 1.45 -0.57 -19.96
C TYR A 159 -0.06 -0.51 -20.19
N ASP A 160 -0.63 0.68 -20.21
CA ASP A 160 -2.08 0.89 -20.40
C ASP A 160 -2.53 0.38 -21.78
N ASN A 161 -1.72 0.61 -22.83
CA ASN A 161 -1.96 0.08 -24.17
C ASN A 161 -1.94 -1.46 -24.18
N LEU A 162 -0.89 -2.08 -23.63
CA LEU A 162 -0.80 -3.55 -23.53
C LEU A 162 -1.96 -4.15 -22.72
N LEU A 163 -2.36 -3.47 -21.65
CA LEU A 163 -3.48 -3.89 -20.82
C LEU A 163 -4.81 -3.80 -21.57
N ALA A 164 -5.03 -2.73 -22.34
CA ALA A 164 -6.21 -2.59 -23.19
C ALA A 164 -6.27 -3.70 -24.24
N GLU A 165 -5.18 -3.92 -24.97
CA GLU A 165 -5.07 -4.99 -25.97
C GLU A 165 -5.36 -6.38 -25.35
N TRP A 166 -4.77 -6.67 -24.19
CA TRP A 166 -5.01 -7.93 -23.50
C TRP A 166 -6.46 -8.07 -23.03
N LYS A 167 -7.12 -6.99 -22.59
CA LYS A 167 -8.54 -7.04 -22.20
C LYS A 167 -9.47 -7.29 -23.39
N HIS A 168 -9.17 -6.70 -24.55
CA HIS A 168 -10.03 -6.76 -25.73
C HIS A 168 -9.78 -7.96 -26.64
N LYS A 169 -8.61 -8.59 -26.56
CA LYS A 169 -8.35 -9.84 -27.28
C LYS A 169 -9.23 -10.94 -26.68
N GLU A 170 -10.14 -11.54 -27.47
CA GLU A 170 -10.97 -12.66 -27.00
C GLU A 170 -10.08 -13.83 -26.52
N ALA A 171 -10.61 -14.61 -25.56
CA ALA A 171 -9.90 -15.69 -24.88
C ALA A 171 -9.93 -17.00 -25.68
#